data_AF-E0U9S7-F1
#
_entry.id   AF-E0U9S7-F1
#
_cell.length_a   1.000
_cell.length_b   1.000
_cell.length_c   1.000
_cell.angle_alpha   90.00
_cell.angle_beta   90.00
_cell.angle_gamma   90.00
#
_symmetry.space_group_name_H-M   'P 1'
#
loop_
_entity.id
_entity.type
_entity.pdbx_description
1 polymer ?
#
loop_
_entity_poly.entity_id
_entity_poly.type
_entity_poly.pdbx_seq_one_letter_code
_entity_poly.pdbx_strand_id
1 'polypeptide(L)'
;MCLPSVRSVVLIKKLILATLMIALTEVPATAQTATFYSSGHHGRTTASGARFSQHQHVAAHPYLPFGTRVKVINPKTGKSVIVRIVDRCRCSIDLSQAAYRQIGSLRGGRVPVRIRVLR
;
A
#
# COMPACT_ATOMS: atom_id res chain seq x y z
N MET A 1 12.24 -29.30 49.65
CA MET A 1 11.43 -28.76 48.53
C MET A 1 11.19 -27.28 48.79
N CYS A 2 11.95 -26.38 48.16
CA CYS A 2 11.87 -24.94 48.42
C CYS A 2 10.74 -24.32 47.58
N LEU A 3 9.71 -23.78 48.25
CA LEU A 3 8.67 -22.99 47.60
C LEU A 3 9.29 -21.71 47.02
N PRO A 4 8.97 -21.32 45.77
CA PRO A 4 9.45 -20.06 45.21
C PRO A 4 8.88 -18.88 46.02
N SER A 5 9.75 -17.94 46.38
CA SER A 5 9.38 -16.72 47.11
C SER A 5 8.27 -15.95 46.39
N VAL A 6 7.33 -15.37 47.15
CA VAL A 6 6.22 -14.54 46.64
C VAL A 6 6.72 -13.43 45.69
N ARG A 7 7.95 -12.94 45.92
CA ARG A 7 8.62 -11.95 45.05
C ARG A 7 8.89 -12.48 43.64
N SER A 8 9.25 -13.75 43.50
CA SER A 8 9.53 -14.39 42.20
C SER A 8 8.25 -14.58 41.39
N VAL A 9 7.12 -14.94 42.03
CA VAL A 9 5.82 -15.10 41.37
C VAL A 9 5.27 -13.76 40.88
N VAL A 10 5.44 -12.69 41.68
CA VAL A 10 5.04 -11.32 41.28
C VAL A 10 5.88 -10.81 40.12
N LEU A 11 7.19 -11.09 40.11
CA LEU A 11 8.09 -10.70 39.03
C LEU A 11 7.73 -11.42 37.73
N ILE A 12 7.50 -12.73 37.78
CA ILE A 12 7.08 -13.54 36.62
C ILE A 12 5.73 -13.03 36.07
N LYS A 13 4.73 -12.74 36.93
CA LYS A 13 3.45 -12.15 36.49
C LYS A 13 3.62 -10.77 35.84
N LYS A 14 4.52 -9.93 36.35
CA LYS A 14 4.82 -8.60 35.75
C LYS A 14 5.47 -8.73 34.37
N LEU A 15 6.36 -9.70 34.17
CA LEU A 15 7.01 -9.98 32.89
C LEU A 15 6.04 -10.55 31.85
N ILE A 16 5.13 -11.44 32.25
CA ILE A 16 4.08 -11.98 31.36
C ILE A 16 3.08 -10.88 30.96
N LEU A 17 2.70 -10.00 31.90
CA LEU A 17 1.79 -8.89 31.60
C LEU A 17 2.43 -7.84 30.66
N ALA A 18 3.72 -7.56 30.83
CA ALA A 18 4.45 -6.61 29.98
C ALA A 18 4.65 -7.12 28.54
N THR A 19 4.83 -8.42 28.34
CA THR A 19 4.95 -9.04 27.00
C THR A 19 3.61 -9.14 26.27
N LEU A 20 2.51 -9.35 27.00
CA LEU A 20 1.15 -9.31 26.43
C LEU A 20 0.77 -7.93 25.88
N MET A 21 1.21 -6.84 26.52
CA MET A 21 0.97 -5.47 26.06
C MET A 21 1.71 -5.13 24.75
N ILE A 22 2.86 -5.77 24.50
CA ILE A 22 3.62 -5.58 23.25
C ILE A 22 2.95 -6.34 22.09
N ALA A 23 2.37 -7.51 22.36
CA ALA A 23 1.70 -8.34 21.35
C ALA A 23 0.38 -7.74 20.82
N LEU A 24 -0.22 -6.79 21.55
CA LEU A 24 -1.49 -6.14 21.20
C LEU A 24 -1.33 -4.81 20.45
N THR A 25 -0.10 -4.39 20.15
CA THR A 25 0.12 -3.18 19.36
C THR A 25 -0.12 -3.45 17.89
N GLU A 26 -1.32 -3.12 17.41
CA GLU A 26 -1.58 -3.04 15.97
C GLU A 26 -0.68 -1.94 15.38
N VAL A 27 0.28 -2.31 14.54
CA VAL A 27 1.06 -1.32 13.77
C VAL A 27 0.06 -0.64 12.83
N PRO A 28 -0.19 0.68 12.96
CA PRO A 28 -1.17 1.35 12.12
C PRO A 28 -0.72 1.22 10.67
N ALA A 29 -1.51 0.52 9.86
CA ALA A 29 -1.25 0.42 8.43
C ALA A 29 -1.27 1.83 7.84
N THR A 30 -0.13 2.27 7.30
CA THR A 30 0.00 3.61 6.72
C THR A 30 -1.10 3.81 5.67
N ALA A 31 -1.87 4.88 5.79
CA ALA A 31 -2.97 5.15 4.89
C ALA A 31 -2.45 5.32 3.45
N GLN A 32 -2.78 4.37 2.57
CA GLN A 32 -2.38 4.41 1.17
C GLN A 32 -3.47 5.08 0.34
N THR A 33 -3.07 5.95 -0.57
CA THR A 33 -3.99 6.62 -1.50
C THR A 33 -3.53 6.43 -2.94
N ALA A 34 -4.49 6.25 -3.85
CA ALA A 34 -4.24 6.30 -5.28
C ALA A 34 -4.58 7.68 -5.81
N THR A 35 -3.71 8.21 -6.67
CA THR A 35 -3.94 9.35 -7.56
C THR A 35 -3.93 8.89 -9.01
N PHE A 36 -4.02 9.82 -9.97
CA PHE A 36 -3.80 9.51 -11.37
C PHE A 36 -3.00 10.60 -12.10
N TYR A 37 -2.28 10.18 -13.15
CA TYR A 37 -1.56 11.08 -14.04
C TYR A 37 -2.49 12.07 -14.77
N SER A 38 -2.05 13.33 -14.86
CA SER A 38 -2.64 14.29 -15.81
C SER A 38 -2.46 13.80 -17.25
N SER A 39 -3.41 14.13 -18.13
CA SER A 39 -3.40 13.73 -19.55
C SER A 39 -2.16 14.21 -20.30
N GLY A 40 -1.55 15.32 -19.88
CA GLY A 40 -0.32 15.87 -20.48
C GLY A 40 0.92 14.99 -20.32
N HIS A 41 0.86 13.89 -19.57
CA HIS A 41 1.98 12.94 -19.48
C HIS A 41 1.99 11.92 -20.61
N HIS A 42 0.93 11.81 -21.39
CA HIS A 42 0.84 10.82 -22.47
C HIS A 42 2.02 10.95 -23.45
N GLY A 43 2.65 9.81 -23.77
CA GLY A 43 3.81 9.75 -24.67
C GLY A 43 5.14 10.17 -24.04
N ARG A 44 5.19 10.63 -22.79
CA ARG A 44 6.46 10.92 -22.10
C ARG A 44 7.18 9.62 -21.71
N THR A 45 8.50 9.69 -21.63
CA THR A 45 9.32 8.56 -21.13
C THR A 45 9.15 8.44 -19.62
N THR A 46 8.87 7.22 -19.13
CA THR A 46 8.79 6.88 -17.70
C THR A 46 10.16 6.52 -17.15
N ALA A 47 10.31 6.41 -15.82
CA ALA A 47 11.54 5.95 -15.18
C ALA A 47 11.95 4.52 -15.54
N SER A 48 11.03 3.67 -16.05
CA SER A 48 11.39 2.36 -16.61
C SER A 48 11.98 2.43 -18.03
N GLY A 49 12.01 3.61 -18.66
CA GLY A 49 12.44 3.81 -20.04
C GLY A 49 11.33 3.64 -21.09
N ALA A 50 10.18 3.06 -20.72
CA ALA A 50 9.05 2.92 -21.62
C ALA A 50 8.25 4.23 -21.78
N ARG A 51 7.57 4.41 -22.91
CA ARG A 51 6.64 5.52 -23.16
C ARG A 51 5.35 5.33 -22.37
N PHE A 52 4.92 6.34 -21.63
CA PHE A 52 3.70 6.32 -20.84
C PHE A 52 2.44 6.37 -21.72
N SER A 53 1.47 5.50 -21.42
CA SER A 53 0.13 5.56 -22.02
C SER A 53 -0.94 5.65 -20.95
N GLN A 54 -1.78 6.69 -21.03
CA GLN A 54 -2.92 6.87 -20.12
C GLN A 54 -4.00 5.80 -20.29
N HIS A 55 -3.97 5.08 -21.42
CA HIS A 55 -4.94 4.04 -21.80
C HIS A 55 -4.53 2.64 -21.31
N GLN A 56 -3.30 2.47 -20.82
CA GLN A 56 -2.80 1.17 -20.33
C GLN A 56 -3.02 1.00 -18.83
N HIS A 57 -3.01 -0.24 -18.35
CA HIS A 57 -3.06 -0.57 -16.92
C HIS A 57 -1.68 -0.51 -16.27
N VAL A 58 -1.18 0.71 -16.04
CA VAL A 58 0.15 0.97 -15.48
C VAL A 58 0.08 1.95 -14.31
N ALA A 59 1.14 1.97 -13.49
CA ALA A 59 1.24 2.86 -12.35
C ALA A 59 2.69 3.27 -12.03
N ALA A 60 2.82 4.37 -11.30
CA ALA A 60 4.04 4.77 -10.60
C ALA A 60 3.99 4.33 -9.14
N HIS A 61 5.13 3.93 -8.59
CA HIS A 61 5.27 3.60 -7.18
C HIS A 61 6.65 4.00 -6.66
N PRO A 62 6.80 4.45 -5.39
CA PRO A 62 8.08 4.90 -4.85
C PRO A 62 9.20 3.86 -4.98
N TYR A 63 8.95 2.62 -4.53
CA TYR A 63 10.03 1.63 -4.36
C TYR A 63 9.85 0.28 -5.05
N LEU A 64 8.64 -0.11 -5.48
CA LEU A 64 8.44 -1.43 -6.10
C LEU A 64 9.28 -1.57 -7.38
N PRO A 65 9.86 -2.75 -7.65
CA PRO A 65 10.60 -2.99 -8.89
C PRO A 65 9.73 -2.71 -10.13
N PHE A 66 10.34 -2.19 -11.19
CA PHE A 66 9.62 -2.05 -12.46
C PHE A 66 9.21 -3.43 -13.00
N GLY A 67 8.05 -3.50 -13.63
CA GLY A 67 7.45 -4.77 -14.07
C GLY A 67 6.60 -5.47 -12.99
N THR A 68 6.75 -5.11 -11.71
CA THR A 68 5.91 -5.67 -10.64
C THR A 68 4.44 -5.46 -10.95
N ARG A 69 3.64 -6.52 -10.81
CA ARG A 69 2.17 -6.44 -10.92
C ARG A 69 1.57 -6.27 -9.53
N VAL A 70 0.66 -5.33 -9.40
CA VAL A 70 -0.06 -5.10 -8.15
C VAL A 70 -1.56 -5.05 -8.39
N LYS A 71 -2.34 -5.58 -7.45
CA LYS A 71 -3.78 -5.36 -7.35
C LYS A 71 -4.02 -4.18 -6.43
N VAL A 72 -4.66 -3.13 -6.96
CA VAL A 72 -5.05 -1.92 -6.24
C VAL A 72 -6.53 -2.01 -5.95
N ILE A 73 -6.90 -1.92 -4.68
CA ILE A 73 -8.26 -2.18 -4.20
C ILE A 73 -8.76 -0.91 -3.53
N ASN A 74 -9.93 -0.40 -3.94
CA ASN A 74 -10.64 0.63 -3.20
C ASN A 74 -11.53 -0.04 -2.13
N PRO A 75 -11.18 0.02 -0.84
CA PRO A 75 -11.94 -0.66 0.21
C PRO A 75 -13.34 -0.08 0.41
N LYS A 76 -13.60 1.17 -0.03
CA LYS A 76 -14.92 1.80 0.09
C LYS A 76 -15.93 1.24 -0.90
N THR A 77 -15.48 0.78 -2.06
CA THR A 77 -16.36 0.31 -3.15
C THR A 77 -16.18 -1.17 -3.48
N GLY A 78 -15.15 -1.82 -2.94
CA GLY A 78 -14.76 -3.19 -3.28
C GLY A 78 -14.13 -3.33 -4.68
N LYS A 79 -14.12 -2.27 -5.49
CA LYS A 79 -13.56 -2.29 -6.84
C LYS A 79 -12.04 -2.42 -6.80
N SER A 80 -11.47 -3.07 -7.82
CA SER A 80 -10.03 -3.25 -7.92
C SER A 80 -9.56 -3.26 -9.36
N VAL A 81 -8.28 -2.90 -9.55
CA VAL A 81 -7.59 -2.94 -10.83
C VAL A 81 -6.21 -3.58 -10.65
N ILE A 82 -5.77 -4.35 -11.64
CA ILE A 82 -4.39 -4.85 -11.69
C ILE A 82 -3.59 -3.93 -12.59
N VAL A 83 -2.42 -3.49 -12.12
CA VAL A 83 -1.52 -2.61 -12.87
C VAL A 83 -0.08 -3.12 -12.81
N ARG A 84 0.72 -2.71 -13.78
CA ARG A 84 2.17 -2.92 -13.80
C ARG A 84 2.91 -1.64 -13.38
N ILE A 85 3.91 -1.77 -12.52
CA ILE A 85 4.75 -0.64 -12.11
C ILE A 85 5.73 -0.29 -13.24
N VAL A 86 5.68 0.95 -13.72
CA VAL A 86 6.52 1.44 -14.84
C VAL A 86 7.23 2.76 -14.54
N ASP A 87 6.91 3.41 -13.42
CA ASP A 87 7.42 4.74 -13.13
C ASP A 87 7.61 4.99 -11.63
N ARG A 88 8.16 6.16 -11.29
CA ARG A 88 8.41 6.62 -9.91
C ARG A 88 7.53 7.80 -9.56
N CYS A 89 7.12 7.85 -8.30
CA CYS A 89 6.38 8.96 -7.72
C CYS A 89 6.78 9.17 -6.27
N ARG A 90 6.35 10.29 -5.68
CA ARG A 90 6.49 10.61 -4.25
C ARG A 90 5.18 10.37 -3.47
N CYS A 91 4.22 9.62 -4.04
CA CYS A 91 2.92 9.26 -3.45
C CYS A 91 2.80 7.73 -3.22
N SER A 92 1.71 7.21 -2.65
CA SER A 92 1.58 5.76 -2.43
C SER A 92 1.49 5.00 -3.76
N ILE A 93 0.64 5.45 -4.68
CA ILE A 93 0.55 4.92 -6.04
C ILE A 93 -0.11 5.95 -6.97
N ASP A 94 0.46 6.13 -8.17
CA ASP A 94 -0.11 7.02 -9.19
C ASP A 94 -0.53 6.21 -10.41
N LEU A 95 -1.83 6.14 -10.69
CA LEU A 95 -2.39 5.27 -11.72
C LEU A 95 -2.49 5.99 -13.07
N SER A 96 -2.45 5.23 -14.16
CA SER A 96 -3.00 5.74 -15.42
C SER A 96 -4.49 6.10 -15.26
N GLN A 97 -4.99 7.01 -16.09
CA GLN A 97 -6.42 7.36 -16.05
C GLN A 97 -7.32 6.16 -16.32
N ALA A 98 -6.95 5.28 -17.26
CA ALA A 98 -7.69 4.05 -17.53
C ALA A 98 -7.79 3.15 -16.30
N ALA A 99 -6.69 2.96 -15.56
CA ALA A 99 -6.70 2.15 -14.34
C ALA A 99 -7.48 2.83 -13.21
N TYR A 100 -7.31 4.14 -13.02
CA TYR A 100 -7.98 4.87 -11.95
C TYR A 100 -9.50 4.86 -12.11
N ARG A 101 -10.02 5.02 -13.34
CA ARG A 101 -11.47 4.97 -13.63
C ARG A 101 -12.14 3.67 -13.19
N GLN A 102 -11.40 2.57 -13.09
CA GLN A 102 -11.95 1.29 -12.60
C GLN A 102 -12.19 1.28 -11.10
N ILE A 103 -11.47 2.10 -10.32
CA ILE A 103 -11.55 2.10 -8.85
C ILE A 103 -12.09 3.40 -8.25
N GLY A 104 -12.19 4.48 -9.04
CA GLY A 104 -12.63 5.79 -8.58
C GLY A 104 -13.07 6.73 -9.70
N SER A 105 -13.67 7.86 -9.32
CA SER A 105 -14.05 8.93 -10.24
C SER A 105 -12.93 9.94 -10.36
N LEU A 106 -12.57 10.34 -11.60
CA LEU A 106 -11.54 11.36 -11.84
C LEU A 106 -11.86 12.69 -11.16
N ARG A 107 -13.15 13.05 -10.99
CA ARG A 107 -13.57 14.28 -10.29
C ARG A 107 -13.09 14.32 -8.84
N GLY A 108 -12.91 13.17 -8.19
CA GLY A 108 -12.47 13.08 -6.80
C GLY A 108 -10.96 13.26 -6.62
N GLY A 109 -10.15 13.12 -7.68
CA GLY A 109 -8.70 13.34 -7.65
C GLY A 109 -7.86 12.27 -6.93
N ARG A 110 -8.35 11.73 -5.81
CA ARG A 110 -7.69 10.70 -5.00
C ARG A 110 -8.68 9.77 -4.31
N VAL A 111 -8.30 8.52 -4.07
CA VAL A 111 -9.10 7.55 -3.29
C VAL A 111 -8.20 6.74 -2.35
N PRO A 112 -8.69 6.35 -1.15
CA PRO A 112 -7.96 5.41 -0.30
C PRO A 112 -7.90 4.03 -0.98
N VAL A 113 -6.77 3.34 -0.83
CA VAL A 113 -6.56 2.04 -1.45
C VAL A 113 -5.79 1.07 -0.55
N ARG A 114 -5.90 -0.23 -0.87
CA ARG A 114 -4.97 -1.27 -0.43
C ARG A 114 -4.22 -1.79 -1.66
N ILE A 115 -2.90 -1.89 -1.57
CA ILE A 115 -2.04 -2.40 -2.65
C ILE A 115 -1.55 -3.80 -2.26
N ARG A 116 -1.73 -4.77 -3.15
CA ARG A 116 -1.23 -6.14 -2.99
C ARG A 116 -0.34 -6.52 -4.16
N VAL A 117 0.90 -6.88 -3.89
CA VAL A 117 1.82 -7.44 -4.90
C VAL A 117 1.32 -8.81 -5.33
N LEU A 118 1.29 -9.03 -6.63
CA LEU A 118 0.99 -10.32 -7.24
C LEU A 118 2.34 -11.03 -7.47
N ARG A 119 2.47 -12.23 -6.91
CA ARG A 119 3.61 -13.14 -7.13
C ARG A 119 3.26 -14.10 -8.26
#